data_AF-A0A418PZS0-F1
#
_entry.id   AF-A0A418PZS0-F1
#
_cell.length_a   1.000
_cell.length_b   1.000
_cell.length_c   1.000
_cell.angle_alpha   90.00
_cell.angle_beta   90.00
_cell.angle_gamma   90.00
#
_symmetry.space_group_name_H-M   'P 1'
#
loop_
_entity.id
_entity.type
_entity.pdbx_description
1 polymer ?
#
loop_
_entity_poly.entity_id
_entity_poly.type
_entity_poly.pdbx_seq_one_letter_code
_entity_poly.pdbx_strand_id
1 'polypeptide(L)'
;MTRTTGFPRARVQREVQRFCESIGQACSYKIGHLAWQLAREKAQKALGPEFDLKRFHEVLKDGAMPLTILEPRIAERTEAAKRT
;
A
#
# COMPACT_ATOMS: atom_id res chain seq x y z
N MET A 1 1.05 12.09 -19.95
CA MET A 1 -0.02 11.10 -19.62
C MET A 1 -0.62 10.46 -20.85
N THR A 2 -1.03 11.19 -21.90
CA THR A 2 -1.57 10.59 -23.15
C THR A 2 -0.61 9.58 -23.79
N ARG A 3 0.68 9.90 -23.86
CA ARG A 3 1.73 9.02 -24.45
C ARG A 3 1.96 7.70 -23.71
N THR A 4 1.70 7.64 -22.40
CA THR A 4 2.14 6.53 -21.54
C THR A 4 0.99 5.68 -20.98
N THR A 5 -0.26 6.12 -21.14
CA THR A 5 -1.44 5.47 -20.53
C THR A 5 -2.46 4.95 -21.53
N GLY A 6 -2.34 5.34 -22.81
CA GLY A 6 -3.36 5.04 -23.83
C GLY A 6 -4.69 5.78 -23.63
N PHE A 7 -4.79 6.70 -22.66
CA PHE A 7 -6.05 7.40 -22.39
C PHE A 7 -6.32 8.55 -23.37
N PRO A 8 -7.59 8.74 -23.78
CA PRO A 8 -8.00 9.87 -24.62
C PRO A 8 -7.63 11.21 -23.98
N ARG A 9 -7.30 12.20 -24.82
CA ARG A 9 -6.87 13.54 -24.37
C ARG A 9 -7.84 14.18 -23.38
N ALA A 10 -9.15 14.09 -23.63
CA ALA A 10 -10.17 14.66 -22.76
C ALA A 10 -10.14 14.10 -21.33
N ARG A 11 -9.88 12.79 -21.16
CA ARG A 11 -9.71 12.17 -19.85
C ARG A 11 -8.45 12.67 -19.15
N VAL A 12 -7.33 12.67 -19.87
CA VAL A 12 -6.05 13.13 -19.33
C VAL A 12 -6.14 14.57 -18.84
N GLN A 13 -6.81 15.46 -19.59
CA GLN A 13 -6.98 16.85 -19.21
C GLN A 13 -7.76 17.00 -17.90
N ARG A 14 -8.85 16.25 -17.71
CA ARG A 14 -9.61 16.25 -16.45
C ARG A 14 -8.78 15.76 -15.27
N GLU A 15 -7.98 14.72 -15.45
CA GLU A 15 -7.10 14.22 -14.40
C GLU A 15 -6.02 15.25 -14.01
N VAL A 16 -5.41 15.91 -15.00
CA VAL A 16 -4.42 16.98 -14.74
C VAL A 16 -5.05 18.13 -13.96
N GLN A 17 -6.27 18.56 -14.32
CA GLN A 17 -7.00 19.57 -13.56
C GLN A 17 -7.26 19.14 -12.11
N ARG A 18 -7.71 17.89 -11.90
CA ARG A 18 -7.89 17.32 -10.56
C ARG A 18 -6.60 17.35 -9.73
N PHE A 19 -5.44 17.08 -10.36
CA PHE A 19 -4.16 17.10 -9.66
C PHE A 19 -3.73 18.50 -9.23
N CYS A 20 -4.11 19.53 -9.99
CA CYS A 20 -3.90 20.92 -9.61
C CYS A 20 -4.81 21.36 -8.44
N GLU A 21 -6.06 20.88 -8.41
CA GLU A 21 -7.02 21.20 -7.35
C GLU A 21 -6.76 20.40 -6.05
N SER A 22 -6.34 19.14 -6.17
CA SER A 22 -6.10 18.22 -5.06
C SER A 22 -4.65 17.75 -5.05
N ILE A 23 -3.76 18.66 -4.66
CA ILE A 23 -2.31 18.47 -4.68
C ILE A 23 -1.93 17.27 -3.81
N GLY A 24 -1.15 16.34 -4.37
CA GLY A 24 -0.64 15.16 -3.67
C GLY A 24 -1.61 13.97 -3.58
N GLN A 25 -2.90 14.16 -3.82
CA GLN A 25 -3.90 13.08 -3.75
C GLN A 25 -3.55 11.92 -4.70
N ALA A 26 -3.11 12.23 -5.92
CA ALA A 26 -2.73 11.21 -6.90
C ALA A 26 -1.48 10.40 -6.50
N CYS A 27 -0.63 10.92 -5.62
CA CYS A 27 0.55 10.20 -5.13
C CYS A 27 0.16 9.06 -4.16
N SER A 28 -0.98 9.20 -3.47
CA SER A 28 -1.45 8.24 -2.46
C SER A 28 -1.57 6.81 -3.01
N TYR A 29 -2.01 6.65 -4.26
CA TYR A 29 -2.16 5.33 -4.90
C TYR A 29 -0.87 4.54 -4.88
N LYS A 30 0.24 5.15 -5.34
CA LYS A 30 1.51 4.43 -5.46
C LYS A 30 2.32 4.44 -4.17
N ILE A 31 2.23 5.50 -3.37
CA ILE A 31 2.86 5.56 -2.04
C ILE A 31 2.28 4.48 -1.12
N GLY A 32 0.94 4.40 -1.02
CA GLY A 32 0.28 3.37 -0.20
C GLY A 32 0.58 1.96 -0.69
N HIS A 33 0.56 1.73 -2.01
CA HIS A 33 0.95 0.44 -2.58
C HIS A 33 2.41 0.08 -2.25
N LEU A 34 3.35 1.01 -2.41
CA LEU A 34 4.76 0.77 -2.10
C LEU A 34 4.96 0.43 -0.62
N ALA A 35 4.36 1.19 0.29
CA ALA A 35 4.41 0.91 1.73
C ALA A 35 3.87 -0.49 2.05
N TRP A 36 2.74 -0.88 1.46
CA TRP A 36 2.16 -2.21 1.63
C TRP A 36 3.10 -3.33 1.14
N GLN A 37 3.69 -3.18 -0.05
CA GLN A 37 4.62 -4.17 -0.61
C GLN A 37 5.86 -4.31 0.27
N LEU A 38 6.46 -3.19 0.69
CA LEU A 38 7.64 -3.20 1.56
C LEU A 38 7.35 -3.84 2.92
N ALA A 39 6.19 -3.55 3.52
CA ALA A 39 5.78 -4.18 4.77
C ALA A 39 5.59 -5.69 4.61
N ARG A 40 4.99 -6.13 3.50
CA ARG A 40 4.85 -7.56 3.18
C ARG A 40 6.20 -8.23 2.96
N GLU A 41 7.11 -7.61 2.21
CA GLU A 41 8.47 -8.14 1.99
C GLU A 41 9.24 -8.28 3.30
N LYS A 42 9.12 -7.30 4.22
CA LYS A 42 9.71 -7.39 5.56
C LYS A 42 9.14 -8.57 6.34
N ALA A 43 7.81 -8.75 6.33
CA ALA A 43 7.16 -9.87 6.99
C ALA A 43 7.57 -11.24 6.40
N GLN A 44 7.65 -11.34 5.07
CA GLN A 44 8.12 -12.54 4.37
C GLN A 44 9.56 -12.90 4.75
N LYS A 45 10.46 -11.91 4.77
CA LYS A 45 11.85 -12.12 5.19
C LYS A 45 11.95 -12.53 6.66
N ALA A 46 11.11 -11.96 7.51
CA ALA A 46 11.15 -12.20 8.95
C ALA A 46 10.59 -13.57 9.36
N LEU A 47 9.58 -14.08 8.64
CA LEU A 47 8.91 -15.36 8.93
C LEU A 47 9.43 -16.53 8.07
N GLY A 48 10.09 -16.24 6.95
CA GLY A 48 10.66 -17.26 6.08
C GLY A 48 9.62 -18.29 5.63
N PRO A 49 9.87 -19.61 5.78
CA PRO A 49 8.93 -20.67 5.42
C PRO A 49 7.58 -20.62 6.16
N GLU A 50 7.52 -19.97 7.32
CA GLU A 50 6.30 -19.87 8.13
C GLU A 50 5.39 -18.70 7.70
N PHE A 51 5.82 -17.92 6.69
CA PHE A 51 4.99 -16.84 6.14
C PHE A 51 3.71 -17.40 5.50
N ASP A 52 2.57 -16.96 6.01
CA ASP A 52 1.25 -17.23 5.42
C ASP A 52 0.62 -15.92 4.93
N LEU A 53 0.29 -15.87 3.63
CA LEU A 53 -0.30 -14.70 2.99
C LEU A 53 -1.71 -14.38 3.51
N LYS A 54 -2.53 -15.39 3.83
CA LYS A 54 -3.86 -15.18 4.41
C LYS A 54 -3.71 -14.57 5.80
N ARG A 55 -2.82 -15.09 6.64
CA ARG A 55 -2.53 -14.53 7.98
C ARG A 55 -1.99 -13.10 7.89
N PHE A 56 -1.16 -12.78 6.90
CA PHE A 56 -0.72 -11.40 6.66
C PHE A 56 -1.90 -10.46 6.34
N HIS A 57 -2.85 -10.90 5.48
CA HIS A 57 -4.03 -10.11 5.11
C HIS A 57 -5.03 -9.88 6.25
N GLU A 58 -4.94 -10.62 7.34
CA GLU A 58 -5.81 -10.41 8.51
C GLU A 58 -5.66 -9.01 9.14
N VAL A 59 -4.57 -8.27 8.84
CA VAL A 59 -4.44 -6.85 9.20
C VAL A 59 -5.53 -5.96 8.60
N LEU A 60 -6.15 -6.36 7.49
CA LEU A 60 -7.24 -5.63 6.87
C LEU A 60 -8.50 -5.57 7.74
N LYS A 61 -8.66 -6.51 8.68
CA LYS A 61 -9.77 -6.51 9.64
C LYS A 61 -9.62 -5.41 10.69
N ASP A 62 -8.42 -4.85 10.86
CA ASP A 62 -8.15 -3.75 11.78
C ASP A 62 -8.63 -2.39 11.21
N GLY A 63 -9.09 -2.35 9.96
CA GLY A 63 -9.67 -1.18 9.32
C GLY A 63 -8.66 -0.28 8.58
N ALA A 64 -9.18 0.79 7.95
CA ALA A 64 -8.35 1.77 7.26
C ALA A 64 -7.59 2.64 8.27
N MET A 65 -6.28 2.79 8.08
CA MET A 65 -5.42 3.56 8.98
C MET A 65 -4.30 4.28 8.22
N PRO A 66 -3.71 5.34 8.79
CA PRO A 66 -2.53 5.99 8.21
C PRO A 66 -1.36 5.02 8.07
N LEU A 67 -0.48 5.24 7.08
CA LEU A 67 0.71 4.40 6.89
C LEU A 67 1.63 4.38 8.12
N THR A 68 1.68 5.49 8.86
CA THR A 68 2.42 5.62 10.12
C THR A 68 1.90 4.69 11.23
N ILE A 69 0.68 4.17 11.10
CA ILE A 69 0.09 3.19 12.02
C ILE A 69 0.13 1.79 11.40
N LEU A 70 -0.16 1.67 10.10
CA LEU A 70 -0.18 0.40 9.39
C LEU A 70 1.17 -0.31 9.43
N GLU A 71 2.27 0.40 9.17
CA GLU A 71 3.59 -0.20 9.12
C GLU A 71 4.03 -0.79 10.47
N PRO A 72 3.94 -0.07 11.61
CA PRO A 72 4.16 -0.65 12.94
C PRO A 72 3.20 -1.80 13.26
N ARG A 73 1.92 -1.69 12.87
CA ARG A 73 0.92 -2.73 13.14
C ARG A 73 1.26 -4.04 12.43
N ILE A 74 1.71 -3.98 11.18
CA ILE A 74 2.19 -5.16 10.45
C ILE A 74 3.43 -5.75 11.13
N ALA A 75 4.38 -4.90 11.56
CA ALA A 75 5.58 -5.36 12.25
C ALA A 75 5.25 -6.07 13.57
N GLU A 76 4.35 -5.51 14.39
CA GLU A 76 3.88 -6.12 15.64
C GLU A 76 3.27 -7.51 15.39
N ARG A 77 2.37 -7.63 14.41
CA ARG A 77 1.74 -8.91 14.05
C ARG A 77 2.75 -9.92 13.54
N THR A 78 3.78 -9.46 12.83
CA THR A 78 4.88 -10.31 12.36
C THR A 78 5.70 -10.86 13.54
N GLU A 79 6.04 -10.01 14.52
CA GLU A 79 6.76 -10.47 15.73
C GLU A 79 5.91 -11.40 16.59
N ALA A 80 4.60 -11.17 16.69
CA ALA A 80 3.69 -12.08 17.40
C ALA A 80 3.64 -13.47 16.73
N ALA A 81 3.67 -13.52 15.40
CA ALA A 81 3.66 -14.77 14.64
C ALA A 81 4.94 -15.61 14.85
N LYS A 82 6.10 -15.00 15.09
CA LYS A 82 7.36 -15.72 15.40
C LYS A 82 7.36 -16.44 16.74
N ARG A 83 6.49 -16.03 17.67
CA ARG A 83 6.41 -16.57 19.04
C ARG A 83 5.46 -17.76 19.15
N THR A 84 4.77 -18.09 18.07
CA THR A 84 3.78 -19.17 18.00
C THR A 84 4.41 -20.37 17.33
#